data_AF-A0A920Q3I2-F1
#
_entry.id   AF-A0A920Q3I2-F1
#
_cell.length_a   1.000
_cell.length_b   1.000
_cell.length_c   1.000
_cell.angle_alpha   90.00
_cell.angle_beta   90.00
_cell.angle_gamma   90.00
#
_symmetry.space_group_name_H-M   'P 1'
#
loop_
_entity.id
_entity.type
_entity.pdbx_description
1 polymer ?
#
loop_
_entity_poly.entity_id
_entity_poly.type
_entity_poly.pdbx_seq_one_letter_code
_entity_poly.pdbx_strand_id
1 'polypeptide(L)' 'MEGGLRPRSLDEFVGQAELKGHLRVMLEAARRRGQAADHFLFAGPPGLGKTTLAHIVATEMQAEFT' A
#
# COMPACT_ATOMS: atom_id res chain seq x y z
N MET A 1 -18.97 -18.44 5.66
CA MET A 1 -18.98 -17.13 6.33
C MET A 1 -17.54 -16.64 6.35
N GLU A 2 -17.36 -15.43 5.78
CA GLU A 2 -16.18 -14.56 5.79
C GLU A 2 -14.85 -15.14 5.26
N GLY A 3 -14.73 -15.26 3.93
CA GLY A 3 -13.43 -15.20 3.27
C GLY A 3 -12.89 -13.78 3.38
N GLY A 4 -11.91 -13.57 4.26
CA GLY A 4 -11.43 -12.25 4.70
C GLY A 4 -11.27 -11.24 3.56
N LEU A 5 -11.93 -10.10 3.70
CA LEU A 5 -11.83 -8.98 2.76
C LEU A 5 -10.36 -8.59 2.59
N ARG A 6 -9.91 -8.43 1.34
CA ARG A 6 -8.58 -7.87 1.06
C ARG A 6 -8.58 -6.42 1.55
N PRO A 7 -7.60 -6.00 2.38
CA PRO A 7 -7.53 -4.64 2.88
C PRO A 7 -7.36 -3.65 1.72
N ARG A 8 -8.06 -2.53 1.79
CA ARG A 8 -8.11 -1.48 0.76
C ARG A 8 -7.32 -0.23 1.12
N SER A 9 -6.93 -0.11 2.39
CA SER A 9 -6.15 1.01 2.93
C SER A 9 -4.96 0.51 3.75
N LEU A 10 -3.99 1.40 4.00
CA LEU A 10 -2.88 1.07 4.90
C LEU A 10 -3.37 0.76 6.32
N ASP A 11 -4.47 1.38 6.76
CA ASP A 11 -5.01 1.19 8.10
C ASP A 11 -5.65 -0.20 8.26
N GLU A 12 -6.26 -0.73 7.21
CA GLU A 12 -6.79 -2.11 7.16
C GLU A 12 -5.70 -3.17 7.05
N PHE A 13 -4.48 -2.81 6.63
CA PHE A 13 -3.38 -3.76 6.50
C PHE A 13 -2.80 -4.12 7.88
N VAL A 14 -3.01 -5.36 8.30
CA VAL A 14 -2.61 -5.84 9.64
C VAL A 14 -1.09 -6.09 9.70
N GLY A 15 -0.46 -5.60 10.78
CA GLY A 15 0.99 -5.75 11.02
C GLY A 15 1.85 -4.75 10.23
N GLN A 16 3.15 -5.03 10.15
CA GLN A 16 4.12 -4.25 9.35
C GLN A 16 4.15 -2.74 9.68
N ALA A 17 4.08 -2.37 10.96
CA ALA A 17 3.90 -0.98 11.40
C ALA A 17 4.96 -0.01 10.84
N GLU A 18 6.22 -0.42 10.79
CA GLU A 18 7.32 0.37 10.23
C GLU A 18 7.13 0.63 8.72
N LEU A 19 6.89 -0.43 7.94
CA LEU A 19 6.60 -0.32 6.51
C LEU A 19 5.40 0.59 6.24
N LYS A 20 4.32 0.44 7.02
CA LYS A 20 3.15 1.31 6.92
C LYS A 20 3.48 2.77 7.21
N GLY A 21 4.35 3.03 8.18
CA GLY A 21 4.86 4.37 8.49
C GLY A 21 5.61 4.97 7.31
N HIS A 22 6.56 4.24 6.73
CA HIS A 22 7.32 4.70 5.56
C HIS A 22 6.40 4.97 4.36
N LEU A 23 5.48 4.05 4.04
CA LEU A 23 4.53 4.23 2.95
C LEU A 23 3.63 5.45 3.18
N ARG A 24 3.11 5.66 4.40
CA ARG A 24 2.29 6.82 4.72
C ARG A 24 3.01 8.13 4.42
N VAL A 25 4.26 8.26 4.88
CA VAL A 25 5.08 9.47 4.64
C VAL A 25 5.32 9.69 3.15
N MET A 26 5.71 8.65 2.41
CA MET A 26 6.02 8.76 0.98
C MET A 26 4.79 9.12 0.15
N LEU A 27 3.67 8.42 0.37
CA LEU A 27 2.42 8.63 -0.36
C LEU A 27 1.83 10.00 -0.03
N GLU A 28 1.85 10.42 1.24
CA GLU A 28 1.40 11.75 1.63
C GLU A 28 2.24 12.84 0.98
N ALA A 29 3.57 12.69 0.93
CA ALA A 29 4.45 13.64 0.27
C ALA A 29 4.19 13.71 -1.25
N ALA A 30 3.95 12.57 -1.92
CA ALA A 30 3.59 12.55 -3.34
C ALA A 30 2.25 13.25 -3.60
N ARG A 31 1.22 12.95 -2.79
CA ARG A 31 -0.11 13.58 -2.86
C ARG A 31 -0.06 15.09 -2.63
N ARG A 32 0.67 15.55 -1.60
CA ARG A 32 0.84 16.98 -1.32
C ARG A 32 1.52 17.73 -2.47
N ARG A 33 2.40 17.06 -3.22
CA ARG A 33 3.08 17.61 -4.39
C ARG A 33 2.26 17.50 -5.68
N GLY A 34 1.13 16.79 -5.67
CA GLY A 34 0.30 16.56 -6.85
C GLY A 34 1.00 15.74 -7.93
N GLN A 35 1.93 14.87 -7.55
CA GLN A 35 2.72 14.05 -8.46
C GLN A 35 2.52 12.55 -8.19
N ALA A 36 3.00 11.73 -9.13
CA ALA A 36 3.04 10.28 -8.93
C ALA A 36 3.87 9.91 -7.70
N ALA A 37 3.54 8.79 -7.06
CA ALA A 37 4.38 8.22 -6.03
C ALA A 37 5.70 7.71 -6.63
N ASP A 38 6.75 7.71 -5.81
CA ASP A 38 8.04 7.14 -6.19
C ASP A 38 7.92 5.64 -6.48
N HIS A 39 8.94 5.07 -7.12
CA HIS A 39 8.97 3.63 -7.43
C HIS A 39 9.13 2.79 -6.16
N PHE A 40 8.29 1.76 -6.01
CA PHE A 40 8.36 0.81 -4.88
C PHE A 40 8.82 -0.58 -5.34
N LEU A 41 9.71 -1.19 -4.56
CA LEU A 41 10.08 -2.60 -4.67
C LEU A 41 9.66 -3.32 -3.38
N PHE A 42 8.66 -4.19 -3.48
CA PHE A 42 8.26 -5.04 -2.36
C PHE A 42 8.97 -6.40 -2.43
N ALA A 43 9.94 -6.61 -1.53
CA ALA A 43 10.70 -7.85 -1.44
C ALA A 43 10.37 -8.63 -0.16
N GLY A 44 10.45 -9.97 -0.21
CA GLY A 44 10.32 -10.85 0.95
C GLY A 44 9.70 -12.22 0.64
N PRO A 45 9.59 -13.12 1.63
CA PRO A 45 8.96 -14.44 1.51
C PRO A 45 7.52 -14.42 0.94
N PRO A 46 7.05 -15.51 0.29
CA PRO A 46 5.66 -15.60 -0.19
C PRO A 46 4.66 -15.46 0.98
N GLY A 47 3.47 -14.93 0.70
CA GLY A 47 2.40 -14.78 1.70
C GLY A 47 2.40 -13.48 2.52
N LEU A 48 3.42 -12.62 2.41
CA LEU A 48 3.51 -11.35 3.15
C LEU A 48 2.65 -10.19 2.61
N GLY A 49 1.70 -10.48 1.70
CA GLY A 49 0.77 -9.46 1.21
C GLY A 49 1.37 -8.41 0.26
N LYS A 50 2.49 -8.70 -0.43
CA LYS A 50 3.11 -7.78 -1.42
C LYS A 50 2.14 -7.29 -2.49
N THR A 51 1.37 -8.20 -3.09
CA THR A 51 0.35 -7.83 -4.08
C THR A 51 -0.72 -6.96 -3.45
N THR A 52 -1.17 -7.30 -2.24
CA THR A 52 -2.13 -6.48 -1.48
C THR A 52 -1.61 -5.07 -1.22
N LEU A 53 -0.33 -4.93 -0.84
CA LEU A 53 0.32 -3.63 -0.66
C LEU A 53 0.37 -2.82 -1.96
N ALA A 54 0.62 -3.46 -3.10
CA ALA A 54 0.60 -2.76 -4.40
C ALA A 54 -0.80 -2.19 -4.72
N HIS A 55 -1.87 -2.96 -4.46
CA HIS A 55 -3.24 -2.45 -4.61
C HIS A 55 -3.58 -1.32 -3.62
N ILE A 56 -3.11 -1.41 -2.38
CA ILE A 56 -3.29 -0.34 -1.39
C ILE A 56 -2.60 0.93 -1.87
N VAL A 57 -1.34 0.85 -2.31
CA VAL A 57 -0.59 2.00 -2.85
C VAL A 57 -1.33 2.62 -4.03
N ALA A 58 -1.83 1.82 -4.97
CA ALA A 58 -2.60 2.33 -6.09
C ALA A 58 -3.90 3.04 -5.62
N THR A 59 -4.61 2.45 -4.65
CA THR A 59 -5.83 3.03 -4.08
C THR A 59 -5.55 4.37 -3.39
N GLU A 60 -4.52 4.45 -2.55
CA GLU A 60 -4.11 5.67 -1.85
C GLU A 60 -3.68 6.78 -2.81
N MET A 61 -3.13 6.41 -3.97
CA MET A 61 -2.75 7.33 -5.05
C MET A 61 -3.86 7.58 -6.07
N GLN A 62 -5.05 6.99 -5.88
CA GLN A 62 -6.17 7.05 -6.83
C GLN A 62 -5.77 6.63 -8.26
N ALA A 63 -4.82 5.70 -8.36
CA ALA A 63 -4.32 5.14 -9.61
C ALA A 63 -5.00 3.80 -9.92
N GLU A 64 -5.16 3.49 -11.20
CA GLU A 64 -5.67 2.19 -11.65
C GLU A 64 -4.58 1.12 -11.58
N PHE A 65 -4.90 -0.05 -11.00
CA PHE A 65 -3.99 -1.19 -10.88
C PHE A 65 -4.73 -2.45 -11.35
N THR A 66 -4.50 -2.81 -12.61
CA THR A 66 -5.11 -3.94 -13.33
C THR A 66 -4.43 -5.26 -12.99
#